data_AF-A0AAW0JYX8-F1
#
_entry.id   AF-A0AAW0JYX8-F1
#
_cell.length_a   1.000
_cell.length_b   1.000
_cell.length_c   1.000
_cell.angle_alpha   90.00
_cell.angle_beta   90.00
_cell.angle_gamma   90.00
#
_symmetry.space_group_name_H-M   'P 1'
#
loop_
_entity.id
_entity.type
_entity.pdbx_description
1 polymer ?
#
loop_
_entity_poly.entity_id
_entity_poly.type
_entity_poly.pdbx_seq_one_letter_code
_entity_poly.pdbx_strand_id
1 'polypeptide(L)'
;MALTSTNTVTITSLLISLLFLPKFYSSEFTKDHLPMAYSDVDLLEFPLNLEFFEAEFFLYGSLGYGLDKVAPNLTKGGPTPIGAKLANLDHFTRDIIEQFAFQEVGHLSKESFAKVVDTAFGGKLTPPFDPYANGINFLLASYLIPYVGLTGYVGTIPKLNAPASRRDAVIRAYLYEHAHEKVKPYGLTVAEFTHSFSELRDKLGHAGYKDEGLVVPLSKGAEGEVTGNVLAGDEDSVAFDRTAEEILRIVYATGNEHKPGGFYPKGGNGRIARSHLH
;
A
#
# COMPACT_ATOMS: atom_id res chain seq x y z
N MET A 1 54.85 32.22 -27.11
CA MET A 1 53.92 33.33 -27.43
C MET A 1 53.14 32.90 -28.66
N ALA A 2 51.83 33.01 -28.81
CA ALA A 2 50.77 33.53 -27.97
C ALA A 2 49.42 32.97 -28.49
N LEU A 3 48.50 32.79 -27.54
CA LEU A 3 47.03 32.74 -27.56
C LEU A 3 46.22 32.42 -28.84
N THR A 4 45.53 31.28 -28.76
CA THR A 4 44.07 31.08 -28.81
C THR A 4 43.15 32.20 -29.34
N SER A 5 42.30 31.87 -30.33
CA SER A 5 40.96 32.47 -30.45
C SER A 5 39.94 31.49 -31.05
N THR A 6 39.15 30.85 -30.20
CA THR A 6 37.80 30.37 -30.56
C THR A 6 37.04 30.24 -29.26
N ASN A 7 36.06 31.13 -29.03
CA ASN A 7 34.84 30.92 -28.25
C ASN A 7 34.21 32.27 -27.88
N THR A 8 33.44 32.86 -28.80
CA THR A 8 32.63 34.05 -28.48
C THR A 8 31.23 34.05 -29.08
N VAL A 9 30.76 32.93 -29.64
CA VAL A 9 29.42 32.86 -30.25
C VAL A 9 28.41 32.02 -29.46
N THR A 10 28.83 31.29 -28.43
CA THR A 10 27.92 30.40 -27.67
C THR A 10 27.30 30.99 -26.40
N ILE A 11 27.67 32.22 -25.99
CA ILE A 11 27.15 32.81 -24.73
C ILE A 11 25.91 33.70 -24.95
N THR A 12 25.71 34.26 -26.15
CA THR A 12 24.56 35.13 -26.42
C THR A 12 23.25 34.38 -26.68
N SER A 13 23.31 33.11 -27.09
CA SER A 13 22.10 32.28 -27.27
C SER A 13 21.47 31.83 -25.96
N LEU A 14 22.23 31.74 -24.86
CA LEU A 14 21.74 31.23 -23.59
C LEU A 14 21.01 32.30 -22.75
N LEU A 15 21.30 33.59 -22.99
CA LEU A 15 20.64 34.70 -22.28
C LEU A 15 19.28 35.09 -22.88
N ILE A 16 19.01 34.81 -24.15
CA ILE A 16 17.74 35.17 -24.81
C ILE A 16 16.64 34.15 -24.50
N SER A 17 16.99 32.89 -24.23
CA SER A 17 16.05 31.84 -23.79
C SER A 17 15.50 32.05 -22.37
N LEU A 18 16.14 32.89 -21.55
CA LEU A 18 15.65 33.27 -20.22
C LEU A 18 14.60 34.41 -20.26
N LEU A 19 14.42 35.07 -21.41
CA LEU A 19 13.48 36.19 -21.58
C LEU A 19 12.12 35.77 -22.18
N PHE A 20 11.96 34.50 -22.56
CA PHE A 20 10.70 33.93 -23.08
C PHE A 20 10.20 32.75 -22.24
N LEU A 21 10.32 32.85 -20.91
CA LEU A 21 9.44 32.06 -20.05
C LEU A 21 8.00 32.52 -20.32
N PRO A 22 7.04 31.60 -20.58
CA PRO A 22 5.64 31.99 -20.58
C PRO A 22 5.37 32.65 -19.23
N LYS A 23 4.71 33.81 -19.23
CA LYS A 23 4.18 34.44 -18.03
C LYS A 23 3.28 33.40 -17.36
N PHE A 24 3.83 32.63 -16.43
CA PHE A 24 3.04 31.91 -15.46
C PHE A 24 2.25 33.00 -14.75
N TYR A 25 0.95 33.01 -15.02
CA TYR A 25 -0.02 33.74 -14.25
C TYR A 25 0.30 33.50 -12.78
N SER A 26 0.79 34.53 -12.10
CA SER A 26 0.70 34.57 -10.66
C SER A 26 -0.80 34.72 -10.39
N SER A 27 -1.53 33.61 -10.28
CA SER A 27 -2.87 33.69 -9.71
C SER A 27 -2.67 34.20 -8.30
N GLU A 28 -3.28 35.34 -7.98
CA GLU A 28 -3.46 35.73 -6.60
C GLU A 28 -4.01 34.52 -5.86
N PHE A 29 -3.27 34.09 -4.84
CA PHE A 29 -3.64 32.98 -3.98
C PHE A 29 -4.88 33.42 -3.21
N THR A 30 -6.06 33.18 -3.77
CA THR A 30 -7.30 33.26 -3.00
C THR A 30 -7.13 32.23 -1.88
N LYS A 31 -7.24 32.69 -0.63
CA LYS A 31 -7.27 31.85 0.57
C LYS A 31 -8.57 31.04 0.60
N ASP A 32 -8.77 30.20 -0.40
CA ASP A 32 -9.76 29.14 -0.34
C ASP A 32 -8.99 27.88 0.06
N HIS A 33 -9.28 27.42 1.28
CA HIS A 33 -8.87 26.17 1.92
C HIS A 33 -7.97 25.24 1.09
N LEU A 34 -6.65 25.47 1.12
CA LEU A 34 -5.72 24.43 0.70
C LEU A 34 -5.87 23.22 1.63
N PRO A 35 -5.92 21.99 1.11
CA PRO A 35 -5.70 20.81 1.92
C PRO A 35 -4.36 20.99 2.65
N MET A 36 -4.37 20.78 3.96
CA MET A 36 -3.18 20.92 4.79
C MET A 36 -2.09 19.98 4.23
N ALA A 37 -0.97 20.51 3.76
CA ALA A 37 0.08 19.67 3.18
C ALA A 37 0.52 18.60 4.20
N TYR A 38 0.44 17.34 3.79
CA TYR A 38 0.90 16.20 4.57
C TYR A 38 2.42 16.10 4.45
N SER A 39 3.08 15.85 5.58
CA SER A 39 4.50 15.50 5.58
C SER A 39 4.71 14.06 5.09
N ASP A 40 5.92 13.71 4.68
CA ASP A 40 6.27 12.33 4.34
C ASP A 40 5.97 11.36 5.50
N VAL A 41 6.07 11.84 6.74
CA VAL A 41 5.68 11.10 7.94
C VAL A 41 4.20 10.76 7.91
N ASP A 42 3.35 11.75 7.66
CA ASP A 42 1.90 11.59 7.62
C ASP A 42 1.47 10.62 6.51
N LEU A 43 2.14 10.69 5.34
CA LEU A 43 1.89 9.81 4.20
C LEU A 43 2.24 8.34 4.47
N LEU A 44 3.12 8.07 5.44
CA LEU A 44 3.53 6.70 5.81
C LEU A 44 2.80 6.16 7.03
N GLU A 45 2.38 7.02 7.95
CA GLU A 45 1.52 6.62 9.07
C GLU A 45 0.22 5.98 8.57
N PHE A 46 -0.32 6.48 7.46
CA PHE A 46 -1.54 5.93 6.88
C PHE A 46 -1.41 4.45 6.47
N PRO A 47 -0.52 4.05 5.54
CA PRO A 47 -0.35 2.65 5.13
C PRO A 47 0.13 1.76 6.27
N LEU A 48 0.83 2.27 7.28
CA LEU A 48 1.20 1.49 8.47
C LEU A 48 -0.02 0.90 9.18
N ASN A 49 -1.18 1.56 9.18
CA ASN A 49 -2.40 0.96 9.74
C ASN A 49 -2.74 -0.38 9.06
N LEU A 50 -2.55 -0.47 7.74
CA LEU A 50 -2.87 -1.66 6.96
C LEU A 50 -1.81 -2.77 7.18
N GLU A 51 -0.54 -2.41 7.23
CA GLU A 51 0.55 -3.35 7.54
C GLU A 51 0.37 -4.00 8.93
N PHE A 52 0.00 -3.22 9.95
CA PHE A 52 -0.35 -3.77 11.27
C PHE A 52 -1.57 -4.68 11.22
N PHE A 53 -2.60 -4.33 10.43
CA PHE A 53 -3.80 -5.15 10.28
C PHE A 53 -3.50 -6.50 9.60
N GLU A 54 -2.74 -6.49 8.50
CA GLU A 54 -2.32 -7.70 7.78
C GLU A 54 -1.42 -8.58 8.65
N ALA A 55 -0.42 -7.99 9.31
CA ALA A 55 0.48 -8.71 10.21
C ALA A 55 -0.30 -9.44 11.32
N GLU A 56 -1.18 -8.73 12.00
CA GLU A 56 -2.02 -9.30 13.05
C GLU A 56 -2.94 -10.42 12.51
N PHE A 57 -3.58 -10.20 11.35
CA PHE A 57 -4.47 -11.19 10.74
C PHE A 57 -3.72 -12.50 10.40
N PHE A 58 -2.58 -12.41 9.73
CA PHE A 58 -1.81 -13.58 9.33
C PHE A 58 -1.14 -14.28 10.52
N LEU A 59 -0.62 -13.52 11.49
CA LEU A 59 -0.03 -14.08 12.72
C LEU A 59 -1.04 -14.85 13.55
N TYR A 60 -2.23 -14.28 13.79
CA TYR A 60 -3.28 -15.00 14.48
C TYR A 60 -3.75 -16.21 13.67
N GLY A 61 -3.94 -16.07 12.36
CA GLY A 61 -4.38 -17.16 11.50
C GLY A 61 -3.43 -18.37 11.51
N SER A 62 -2.12 -18.13 11.48
CA SER A 62 -1.09 -19.19 11.42
C SER A 62 -0.64 -19.70 12.80
N LEU A 63 -0.41 -18.80 13.76
CA LEU A 63 0.25 -19.09 15.04
C LEU A 63 -0.68 -18.98 16.26
N GLY A 64 -1.80 -18.28 16.12
CA GLY A 64 -2.77 -18.06 17.20
C GLY A 64 -2.42 -16.94 18.18
N TYR A 65 -1.40 -16.13 17.88
CA TYR A 65 -0.99 -14.96 18.66
C TYR A 65 -0.41 -13.88 17.75
N GLY A 66 -0.49 -12.62 18.18
CA GLY A 66 -0.15 -11.44 17.37
C GLY A 66 1.25 -10.87 17.57
N LEU A 67 1.42 -9.61 17.14
CA LEU A 67 2.69 -8.89 17.20
C LEU A 67 3.18 -8.66 18.62
N ASP A 68 2.27 -8.58 19.60
CA ASP A 68 2.64 -8.45 21.03
C ASP A 68 3.55 -9.61 21.52
N LYS A 69 3.50 -10.77 20.85
CA LYS A 69 4.37 -11.92 21.17
C LYS A 69 5.50 -12.10 20.15
N VAL A 70 5.24 -11.89 18.86
CA VAL A 70 6.27 -12.06 17.81
C VAL A 70 7.28 -10.92 17.81
N ALA A 71 6.82 -9.69 18.02
CA ALA A 71 7.63 -8.48 17.98
C ALA A 71 7.11 -7.44 19.00
N PRO A 72 7.23 -7.72 20.31
CA PRO A 72 6.60 -6.94 21.40
C PRO A 72 6.94 -5.45 21.41
N ASN A 73 8.09 -5.08 20.83
CA ASN A 73 8.54 -3.69 20.79
C ASN A 73 7.95 -2.90 19.60
N LEU A 74 7.32 -3.57 18.62
CA LEU A 74 6.75 -2.92 17.44
C LEU A 74 5.38 -2.29 17.72
N THR A 75 4.53 -2.97 18.50
CA THR A 75 3.16 -2.50 18.77
C THR A 75 3.12 -1.30 19.72
N LYS A 76 4.19 -1.06 20.49
CA LYS A 76 4.28 -0.01 21.52
C LYS A 76 3.05 0.04 22.44
N GLY A 77 2.43 -1.11 22.69
CA GLY A 77 1.21 -1.21 23.52
C GLY A 77 -0.09 -0.85 22.80
N GLY A 78 -0.13 -0.93 21.46
CA GLY A 78 -1.36 -0.87 20.68
C GLY A 78 -2.37 -1.96 21.09
N PRO A 79 -3.67 -1.76 20.85
CA PRO A 79 -4.69 -2.73 21.24
C PRO A 79 -4.58 -4.01 20.39
N THR A 80 -4.62 -5.16 21.06
CA THR A 80 -4.73 -6.46 20.39
C THR A 80 -6.05 -6.56 19.61
N PRO A 81 -6.07 -7.22 18.43
CA PRO A 81 -7.29 -7.45 17.68
C PRO A 81 -8.36 -8.19 18.49
N ILE A 82 -9.63 -7.79 18.33
CA ILE A 82 -10.76 -8.44 19.00
C ILE A 82 -11.26 -9.59 18.12
N GLY A 83 -11.28 -10.81 18.66
CA GLY A 83 -11.85 -11.99 18.00
C GLY A 83 -10.88 -12.75 17.06
N ALA A 84 -9.65 -12.26 16.89
CA ALA A 84 -8.61 -12.99 16.18
C ALA A 84 -8.24 -14.29 16.93
N LYS A 85 -8.01 -15.37 16.19
CA LYS A 85 -7.74 -16.70 16.73
C LYS A 85 -6.96 -17.55 15.71
N LEU A 86 -6.37 -18.64 16.21
CA LEU A 86 -5.78 -19.67 15.36
C LEU A 86 -6.82 -20.20 14.37
N ALA A 87 -6.51 -20.12 13.08
CA ALA A 87 -7.38 -20.63 12.03
C ALA A 87 -7.21 -22.15 11.88
N ASN A 88 -8.31 -22.82 11.53
CA ASN A 88 -8.29 -24.25 11.24
C ASN A 88 -7.82 -24.47 9.79
N LEU A 89 -6.50 -24.36 9.59
CA LEU A 89 -5.82 -24.52 8.30
C LEU A 89 -5.16 -25.89 8.22
N ASP A 90 -5.12 -26.47 7.02
CA ASP A 90 -4.23 -27.60 6.73
C ASP A 90 -2.76 -27.15 6.78
N HIS A 91 -1.83 -28.10 6.72
CA HIS A 91 -0.40 -27.82 6.85
C HIS A 91 0.15 -26.89 5.76
N PHE A 92 -0.30 -27.08 4.51
CA PHE A 92 0.19 -26.29 3.39
C PHE A 92 -0.33 -24.86 3.46
N THR A 93 -1.63 -24.69 3.70
CA THR A 93 -2.22 -23.35 3.84
C THR A 93 -1.66 -22.62 5.06
N ARG A 94 -1.43 -23.31 6.20
CA ARG A 94 -0.82 -22.69 7.38
C ARG A 94 0.59 -22.17 7.09
N ASP A 95 1.41 -22.95 6.41
CA ASP A 95 2.78 -22.58 6.07
C ASP A 95 2.81 -21.31 5.18
N ILE A 96 1.95 -21.23 4.16
CA ILE A 96 1.82 -20.02 3.33
C ILE A 96 1.42 -18.80 4.16
N ILE A 97 0.41 -18.95 5.03
CA ILE A 97 -0.07 -17.84 5.87
C ILE A 97 1.01 -17.41 6.88
N GLU A 98 1.80 -18.33 7.41
CA GLU A 98 2.93 -18.03 8.29
C GLU A 98 4.04 -17.25 7.55
N GLN A 99 4.33 -17.62 6.31
CA GLN A 99 5.27 -16.87 5.47
C GLN A 99 4.81 -15.43 5.24
N PHE A 100 3.52 -15.20 4.94
CA PHE A 100 2.95 -13.85 4.82
C PHE A 100 3.05 -13.09 6.14
N ALA A 101 2.74 -13.74 7.26
CA ALA A 101 2.83 -13.14 8.57
C ALA A 101 4.24 -12.59 8.87
N PHE A 102 5.28 -13.39 8.64
CA PHE A 102 6.66 -12.94 8.86
C PHE A 102 7.13 -11.90 7.84
N GLN A 103 6.55 -11.87 6.64
CA GLN A 103 6.80 -10.82 5.68
C GLN A 103 6.27 -9.46 6.18
N GLU A 104 5.03 -9.39 6.69
CA GLU A 104 4.49 -8.13 7.24
C GLU A 104 5.25 -7.69 8.49
N VAL A 105 5.64 -8.63 9.37
CA VAL A 105 6.52 -8.31 10.51
C VAL A 105 7.83 -7.70 10.03
N GLY A 106 8.40 -8.24 8.95
CA GLY A 106 9.61 -7.73 8.31
C GLY A 106 9.44 -6.29 7.82
N HIS A 107 8.29 -5.96 7.21
CA HIS A 107 7.96 -4.61 6.75
C HIS A 107 7.91 -3.60 7.91
N LEU A 108 7.46 -4.03 9.09
CA LEU A 108 7.33 -3.21 10.29
C LEU A 108 8.65 -3.10 11.10
N SER A 109 9.63 -3.98 10.88
CA SER A 109 10.79 -4.10 11.77
C SER A 109 11.91 -3.09 11.47
N LYS A 110 12.40 -2.41 12.51
CA LYS A 110 13.58 -1.52 12.39
C LYS A 110 14.84 -2.27 11.96
N GLU A 111 14.93 -3.56 12.29
CA GLU A 111 16.04 -4.43 11.92
C GLU A 111 16.11 -4.64 10.40
N SER A 112 14.96 -4.71 9.70
CA SER A 112 14.92 -4.71 8.23
C SER A 112 15.46 -3.41 7.65
N PHE A 113 15.07 -2.26 8.21
CA PHE A 113 15.60 -0.96 7.81
C PHE A 113 17.11 -0.88 8.03
N ALA A 114 17.59 -1.32 9.20
CA ALA A 114 19.01 -1.40 9.52
C ALA A 114 19.77 -2.24 8.47
N LYS A 115 19.25 -3.41 8.10
CA LYS A 115 19.89 -4.30 7.13
C LYS A 115 19.96 -3.69 5.72
N VAL A 116 18.89 -3.03 5.26
CA VAL A 116 18.86 -2.37 3.95
C VAL A 116 19.86 -1.20 3.94
N VAL A 117 19.89 -0.41 5.01
CA VAL A 117 20.86 0.68 5.16
C VAL A 117 22.28 0.12 5.24
N ASP A 118 22.56 -0.89 6.04
CA ASP A 118 23.87 -1.55 6.10
C ASP A 118 24.33 -2.02 4.70
N THR A 119 23.42 -2.55 3.90
CA THR A 119 23.69 -2.97 2.52
C THR A 119 24.04 -1.77 1.63
N ALA A 120 23.26 -0.68 1.72
CA ALA A 120 23.52 0.54 0.96
C ALA A 120 24.86 1.21 1.31
N PHE A 121 25.30 1.06 2.57
CA PHE A 121 26.57 1.59 3.06
C PHE A 121 27.74 0.59 2.96
N GLY A 122 27.50 -0.61 2.43
CA GLY A 122 28.53 -1.64 2.23
C GLY A 122 29.09 -2.23 3.54
N GLY A 123 28.37 -2.10 4.66
CA GLY A 123 28.82 -2.56 5.97
C GLY A 123 27.86 -2.18 7.10
N LYS A 124 28.02 -2.83 8.27
CA LYS A 124 27.13 -2.60 9.43
C LYS A 124 27.35 -1.22 10.06
N LEU A 125 26.30 -0.41 10.14
CA LEU A 125 26.31 0.84 10.91
C LEU A 125 26.25 0.55 12.42
N THR A 126 26.93 1.38 13.21
CA THR A 126 26.89 1.31 14.68
C THR A 126 26.66 2.70 15.27
N PRO A 127 25.51 2.95 15.95
CA PRO A 127 24.40 2.02 16.16
C PRO A 127 23.66 1.66 14.85
N PRO A 128 22.92 0.54 14.80
CA PRO A 128 22.10 0.19 13.64
C PRO A 128 21.12 1.31 13.30
N PHE A 129 20.82 1.49 12.01
CA PHE A 129 19.83 2.48 11.60
C PHE A 129 18.45 2.12 12.17
N ASP A 130 17.95 3.00 13.03
CA ASP A 130 16.61 2.90 13.61
C ASP A 130 15.73 3.97 12.97
N PRO A 131 14.75 3.60 12.12
CA PRO A 131 13.87 4.55 11.43
C PRO A 131 13.02 5.36 12.42
N TYR A 132 12.89 4.92 13.67
CA TYR A 132 12.08 5.57 14.70
C TYR A 132 12.91 6.39 15.70
N ALA A 133 14.23 6.50 15.52
CA ALA A 133 15.11 7.18 16.49
C ALA A 133 14.87 8.69 16.58
N ASN A 134 14.57 9.35 15.46
CA ASN A 134 14.29 10.79 15.37
C ASN A 134 13.67 11.14 14.00
N GLY A 135 13.26 12.39 13.82
CA GLY A 135 12.61 12.83 12.57
C GLY A 135 13.47 12.69 11.32
N ILE A 136 14.81 12.85 11.39
CA ILE A 136 15.70 12.68 10.23
C ILE A 136 15.82 11.20 9.85
N ASN A 137 16.00 10.31 10.84
CA ASN A 137 15.98 8.87 10.60
C ASN A 137 14.66 8.42 9.99
N PHE A 138 13.55 8.97 10.51
CA PHE A 138 12.24 8.69 9.96
C PHE A 138 12.17 9.15 8.50
N LEU A 139 12.54 10.39 8.18
CA LEU A 139 12.56 10.90 6.80
C LEU A 139 13.49 10.09 5.87
N LEU A 140 14.64 9.60 6.35
CA LEU A 140 15.53 8.73 5.57
C LEU A 140 14.89 7.35 5.31
N ALA A 141 14.20 6.80 6.30
CA ALA A 141 13.40 5.59 6.12
C ALA A 141 12.22 5.85 5.17
N SER A 142 11.58 7.01 5.30
CA SER A 142 10.53 7.51 4.42
C SER A 142 10.99 7.84 3.02
N TYR A 143 12.29 8.01 2.77
CA TYR A 143 12.87 8.11 1.44
C TYR A 143 13.16 6.72 0.87
N LEU A 144 13.57 5.79 1.73
CA LEU A 144 13.83 4.40 1.40
C LEU A 144 12.53 3.63 1.05
N ILE A 145 11.44 3.86 1.78
CA ILE A 145 10.15 3.16 1.59
C ILE A 145 9.53 3.49 0.22
N PRO A 146 9.43 4.75 -0.27
CA PRO A 146 8.92 5.07 -1.59
C PRO A 146 9.63 4.40 -2.74
N TYR A 147 10.95 4.28 -2.66
CA TYR A 147 11.70 3.54 -3.66
C TYR A 147 11.34 2.05 -3.71
N VAL A 148 10.72 1.50 -2.65
CA VAL A 148 10.37 0.07 -2.51
C VAL A 148 8.84 -0.20 -2.41
N GLY A 149 8.02 0.78 -2.01
CA GLY A 149 6.61 0.63 -1.62
C GLY A 149 5.68 1.75 -2.09
N LEU A 150 6.15 3.00 -2.18
CA LEU A 150 5.34 4.15 -2.64
C LEU A 150 5.45 4.41 -4.16
N THR A 151 6.46 3.84 -4.85
CA THR A 151 6.37 3.52 -6.29
C THR A 151 5.26 2.49 -6.60
N GLY A 152 4.73 1.81 -5.58
CA GLY A 152 3.48 1.05 -5.64
C GLY A 152 2.22 1.90 -5.42
N TYR A 153 2.33 3.04 -4.75
CA TYR A 153 1.21 3.91 -4.35
C TYR A 153 1.01 5.17 -5.21
N VAL A 154 1.93 5.48 -6.12
CA VAL A 154 1.72 6.49 -7.18
C VAL A 154 2.00 5.83 -8.51
N GLY A 155 0.98 5.77 -9.37
CA GLY A 155 0.93 4.99 -10.63
C GLY A 155 1.99 5.33 -11.67
N THR A 156 3.26 5.01 -11.43
CA THR A 156 4.35 5.29 -12.38
C THR A 156 5.49 4.25 -12.43
N ILE A 157 5.29 3.01 -12.00
CA ILE A 157 6.20 1.89 -12.34
C ILE A 157 5.35 0.70 -12.82
N PRO A 158 5.72 -0.02 -13.91
CA PRO A 158 4.91 -1.13 -14.44
C PRO A 158 4.66 -2.16 -13.33
N LYS A 159 3.41 -2.19 -12.81
CA LYS A 159 3.05 -2.83 -11.54
C LYS A 159 2.89 -4.34 -11.67
N LEU A 160 4.01 -5.06 -11.77
CA LEU A 160 4.12 -6.50 -11.49
C LEU A 160 5.19 -6.83 -10.41
N ASN A 161 5.92 -5.82 -9.93
CA ASN A 161 7.11 -6.03 -9.09
C ASN A 161 6.91 -5.74 -7.59
N ALA A 162 5.71 -5.33 -7.14
CA ALA A 162 5.47 -5.06 -5.72
C ALA A 162 5.29 -6.37 -4.91
N PRO A 163 5.85 -6.49 -3.70
CA PRO A 163 5.66 -7.69 -2.87
C PRO A 163 4.18 -7.96 -2.52
N ALA A 164 3.39 -6.91 -2.27
CA ALA A 164 1.95 -7.02 -1.99
C ALA A 164 1.17 -7.61 -3.18
N SER A 165 1.51 -7.24 -4.42
CA SER A 165 0.86 -7.79 -5.63
C SER A 165 1.19 -9.27 -5.85
N ARG A 166 2.32 -9.76 -5.34
CA ARG A 166 2.68 -11.19 -5.40
C ARG A 166 1.89 -12.04 -4.40
N ARG A 167 1.69 -11.54 -3.17
CA ARG A 167 0.86 -12.23 -2.16
C ARG A 167 -0.59 -12.37 -2.63
N ASP A 168 -1.14 -11.27 -3.13
CA ASP A 168 -2.51 -11.24 -3.67
C ASP A 168 -2.67 -12.26 -4.80
N ALA A 169 -1.69 -12.34 -5.73
CA ALA A 169 -1.70 -13.34 -6.80
C ALA A 169 -1.70 -14.80 -6.27
N VAL A 170 -0.96 -15.10 -5.20
CA VAL A 170 -0.96 -16.45 -4.59
C VAL A 170 -2.33 -16.77 -3.98
N ILE A 171 -2.91 -15.85 -3.20
CA ILE A 171 -4.23 -16.06 -2.59
C ILE A 171 -5.30 -16.19 -3.68
N ARG A 172 -5.29 -15.30 -4.69
CA ARG A 172 -6.25 -15.34 -5.80
C ARG A 172 -6.11 -16.61 -6.63
N ALA A 173 -4.89 -17.09 -6.89
CA ALA A 173 -4.67 -18.36 -7.57
C ALA A 173 -5.24 -19.54 -6.78
N TYR A 174 -4.96 -19.59 -5.48
CA TYR A 174 -5.46 -20.67 -4.61
C TYR A 174 -6.98 -20.65 -4.49
N LEU A 175 -7.58 -19.47 -4.35
CA LEU A 175 -9.04 -19.34 -4.37
C LEU A 175 -9.65 -19.65 -5.73
N TYR A 176 -8.96 -19.33 -6.83
CA TYR A 176 -9.42 -19.62 -8.19
C TYR A 176 -9.49 -21.12 -8.47
N GLU A 177 -8.51 -21.89 -7.98
CA GLU A 177 -8.56 -23.36 -8.01
C GLU A 177 -9.85 -23.91 -7.35
N HIS A 178 -10.32 -23.23 -6.30
CA HIS A 178 -11.52 -23.60 -5.54
C HIS A 178 -12.75 -22.77 -5.92
N ALA A 179 -12.74 -22.05 -7.05
CA ALA A 179 -13.75 -21.03 -7.40
C ALA A 179 -15.19 -21.57 -7.37
N HIS A 180 -15.40 -22.83 -7.76
CA HIS A 180 -16.70 -23.48 -7.82
C HIS A 180 -17.09 -24.23 -6.55
N GLU A 181 -16.20 -24.31 -5.56
CA GLU A 181 -16.50 -24.95 -4.28
C GLU A 181 -17.42 -24.09 -3.43
N LYS A 182 -18.37 -24.74 -2.76
CA LYS A 182 -19.28 -24.07 -1.84
C LYS A 182 -18.60 -23.84 -0.50
N VAL A 183 -18.53 -22.58 -0.08
CA VAL A 183 -18.06 -22.20 1.24
C VAL A 183 -19.11 -22.58 2.28
N LYS A 184 -18.75 -23.51 3.16
CA LYS A 184 -19.60 -23.90 4.29
C LYS A 184 -19.48 -22.86 5.42
N PRO A 185 -20.58 -22.55 6.14
CA PRO A 185 -21.94 -23.10 6.01
C PRO A 185 -22.84 -22.34 5.01
N TYR A 186 -22.32 -21.35 4.29
CA TYR A 186 -23.10 -20.34 3.59
C TYR A 186 -23.78 -20.84 2.30
N GLY A 187 -23.23 -21.87 1.66
CA GLY A 187 -23.81 -22.47 0.45
C GLY A 187 -23.58 -21.70 -0.84
N LEU A 188 -22.90 -20.55 -0.78
CA LEU A 188 -22.36 -19.79 -1.90
C LEU A 188 -20.97 -20.31 -2.28
N THR A 189 -20.62 -20.19 -3.55
CA THR A 189 -19.31 -20.56 -4.11
C THR A 189 -18.23 -19.53 -3.77
N VAL A 190 -16.96 -19.94 -3.82
CA VAL A 190 -15.83 -19.01 -3.67
C VAL A 190 -15.90 -17.88 -4.70
N ALA A 191 -16.26 -18.17 -5.95
CA ALA A 191 -16.45 -17.16 -6.99
C ALA A 191 -17.51 -16.12 -6.60
N GLU A 192 -18.67 -16.55 -6.09
CA GLU A 192 -19.73 -15.64 -5.62
C GLU A 192 -19.27 -14.78 -4.45
N PHE A 193 -18.54 -15.35 -3.49
CA PHE A 193 -17.96 -14.59 -2.38
C PHE A 193 -17.01 -13.50 -2.86
N THR A 194 -16.06 -13.86 -3.73
CA THR A 194 -15.09 -12.89 -4.25
C THR A 194 -15.75 -11.80 -5.08
N HIS A 195 -16.76 -12.15 -5.89
CA HIS A 195 -17.55 -11.18 -6.63
C HIS A 195 -18.26 -10.18 -5.70
N SER A 196 -18.96 -10.67 -4.67
CA SER A 196 -19.64 -9.79 -3.70
C SER A 196 -18.67 -8.90 -2.90
N PHE A 197 -17.47 -9.40 -2.59
CA PHE A 197 -16.44 -8.58 -1.92
C PHE A 197 -15.94 -7.46 -2.83
N SER A 198 -15.69 -7.75 -4.11
CA SER A 198 -15.27 -6.75 -5.08
C SER A 198 -16.35 -5.69 -5.31
N GLU A 199 -17.61 -6.09 -5.51
CA GLU A 199 -18.73 -5.15 -5.65
C GLU A 199 -18.89 -4.25 -4.42
N LEU A 200 -18.72 -4.82 -3.21
CA LEU A 200 -18.76 -4.05 -1.99
C LEU A 200 -17.63 -3.01 -1.94
N ARG A 201 -16.38 -3.39 -2.27
CA ARG A 201 -15.25 -2.47 -2.23
C ARG A 201 -15.38 -1.34 -3.23
N ASP A 202 -15.85 -1.63 -4.45
CA ASP A 202 -16.16 -0.60 -5.45
C ASP A 202 -17.26 0.35 -4.98
N LYS A 203 -18.34 -0.21 -4.43
CA LYS A 203 -19.45 0.56 -3.87
C LYS A 203 -18.98 1.47 -2.74
N LEU A 204 -18.13 1.01 -1.83
CA LEU A 204 -17.68 1.79 -0.69
C LEU A 204 -16.62 2.83 -1.09
N GLY A 205 -15.79 2.55 -2.10
CA GLY A 205 -14.75 3.48 -2.56
C GLY A 205 -15.31 4.75 -3.20
N HIS A 206 -16.49 4.68 -3.84
CA HIS A 206 -17.11 5.77 -4.62
C HIS A 206 -16.26 6.25 -5.81
N ALA A 207 -15.42 5.38 -6.38
CA ALA A 207 -14.45 5.76 -7.43
C ALA A 207 -14.50 4.86 -8.66
N GLY A 208 -15.68 4.29 -8.96
CA GLY A 208 -15.88 3.42 -10.10
C GLY A 208 -15.45 1.98 -9.84
N TYR A 209 -15.11 1.29 -10.94
CA TYR A 209 -14.79 -0.13 -10.95
C TYR A 209 -13.29 -0.32 -10.80
N LYS A 210 -12.85 -0.67 -9.59
CA LYS A 210 -11.43 -0.83 -9.21
C LYS A 210 -11.16 -2.17 -8.53
N ASP A 211 -12.12 -3.08 -8.58
CA ASP A 211 -12.03 -4.38 -7.95
C ASP A 211 -12.80 -5.44 -8.72
N GLU A 212 -12.23 -6.63 -8.77
CA GLU A 212 -12.77 -7.71 -9.58
C GLU A 212 -12.72 -9.04 -8.84
N GLY A 213 -13.80 -9.80 -8.98
CA GLY A 213 -13.86 -11.17 -8.50
C GLY A 213 -12.96 -12.10 -9.33
N LEU A 214 -12.88 -13.37 -8.90
CA LEU A 214 -12.06 -14.38 -9.56
C LEU A 214 -12.60 -14.85 -10.91
N VAL A 215 -13.88 -14.56 -11.18
CA VAL A 215 -14.56 -14.83 -12.44
C VAL A 215 -15.27 -13.56 -12.88
N VAL A 216 -15.03 -13.15 -14.12
CA VAL A 216 -15.59 -11.94 -14.73
C VAL A 216 -16.28 -12.27 -16.06
N PRO A 217 -17.17 -11.40 -16.58
CA PRO A 217 -17.69 -11.54 -17.93
C PRO A 217 -16.56 -11.62 -18.97
N LEU A 218 -16.76 -12.37 -20.05
CA LEU A 218 -15.74 -12.58 -21.08
C LEU A 218 -15.15 -11.26 -21.61
N SER A 219 -16.00 -10.26 -21.84
CA SER A 219 -15.58 -8.92 -22.31
C SER A 219 -14.69 -8.14 -21.34
N LYS A 220 -14.54 -8.60 -20.10
CA LYS A 220 -13.74 -7.96 -19.05
C LYS A 220 -12.50 -8.76 -18.65
N GLY A 221 -12.41 -10.03 -19.04
CA GLY A 221 -11.19 -10.79 -18.76
C GLY A 221 -10.09 -10.45 -19.75
N ALA A 222 -8.91 -11.04 -19.55
CA ALA A 222 -7.71 -10.71 -20.33
C ALA A 222 -7.97 -10.82 -21.84
N GLU A 223 -7.69 -9.71 -22.54
CA GLU A 223 -7.94 -9.50 -23.98
C GLU A 223 -9.39 -9.76 -24.44
N GLY A 224 -10.34 -9.88 -23.52
CA GLY A 224 -11.72 -10.29 -23.85
C GLY A 224 -11.86 -11.77 -24.17
N GLU A 225 -10.84 -12.60 -23.89
CA GLU A 225 -10.75 -13.99 -24.36
C GLU A 225 -10.97 -15.03 -23.25
N VAL A 226 -10.84 -14.64 -21.99
CA VAL A 226 -10.97 -15.54 -20.83
C VAL A 226 -11.89 -14.96 -19.77
N THR A 227 -12.51 -15.81 -18.95
CA THR A 227 -13.36 -15.38 -17.82
C THR A 227 -12.67 -15.51 -16.47
N GLY A 228 -11.58 -16.28 -16.40
CA GLY A 228 -10.77 -16.43 -15.20
C GLY A 228 -9.94 -15.17 -14.94
N ASN A 229 -9.92 -14.73 -13.69
CA ASN A 229 -9.31 -13.46 -13.32
C ASN A 229 -8.45 -13.60 -12.06
N VAL A 230 -7.30 -14.29 -12.18
CA VAL A 230 -6.33 -14.45 -11.09
C VAL A 230 -5.47 -13.20 -10.89
N LEU A 231 -5.24 -12.43 -11.95
CA LEU A 231 -4.55 -11.14 -11.92
C LEU A 231 -5.55 -10.05 -12.30
N ALA A 232 -6.05 -9.30 -11.32
CA ALA A 232 -6.93 -8.16 -11.57
C ALA A 232 -6.09 -6.94 -11.95
N GLY A 233 -6.52 -6.23 -12.97
CA GLY A 233 -5.90 -5.00 -13.43
C GLY A 233 -6.86 -4.20 -14.30
N ASP A 234 -6.50 -2.96 -14.57
CA ASP A 234 -7.19 -2.14 -15.57
C ASP A 234 -6.93 -2.66 -17.00
N GLU A 235 -7.37 -1.90 -18.01
CA GLU A 235 -7.21 -2.25 -19.43
C GLU A 235 -5.73 -2.49 -19.83
N ASP A 236 -4.78 -1.92 -19.08
CA ASP A 236 -3.34 -2.11 -19.26
C ASP A 236 -2.75 -3.20 -18.34
N SER A 237 -3.61 -3.97 -17.65
CA SER A 237 -3.23 -4.96 -16.62
C SER A 237 -2.44 -4.36 -15.45
N VAL A 238 -2.69 -3.08 -15.13
CA VAL A 238 -2.07 -2.37 -14.00
C VAL A 238 -3.00 -2.44 -12.79
N ALA A 239 -2.43 -2.68 -11.61
CA ALA A 239 -3.19 -2.71 -10.36
C ALA A 239 -3.83 -1.34 -10.04
N PHE A 240 -5.13 -1.38 -9.75
CA PHE A 240 -5.94 -0.21 -9.39
C PHE A 240 -5.38 0.55 -8.18
N ASP A 241 -5.29 1.86 -8.30
CA ASP A 241 -4.88 2.76 -7.23
C ASP A 241 -6.09 3.23 -6.39
N ARG A 242 -5.85 3.51 -5.11
CA ARG A 242 -6.87 4.06 -4.20
C ARG A 242 -6.28 5.17 -3.34
N THR A 243 -7.03 6.25 -3.16
CA THR A 243 -6.69 7.31 -2.20
C THR A 243 -6.90 6.85 -0.76
N ALA A 244 -6.38 7.63 0.19
CA ALA A 244 -6.60 7.36 1.61
C ALA A 244 -8.08 7.35 1.98
N GLU A 245 -8.88 8.26 1.43
CA GLU A 245 -10.32 8.33 1.65
C GLU A 245 -11.06 7.10 1.11
N GLU A 246 -10.73 6.65 -0.10
CA GLU A 246 -11.29 5.42 -0.67
C GLU A 246 -11.02 4.23 0.26
N ILE A 247 -9.79 4.11 0.75
CA ILE A 247 -9.38 3.05 1.67
C ILE A 247 -10.14 3.15 2.99
N LEU A 248 -10.22 4.34 3.60
CA LEU A 248 -10.94 4.56 4.86
C LEU A 248 -12.42 4.15 4.75
N ARG A 249 -13.10 4.55 3.67
CA ARG A 249 -14.50 4.16 3.41
C ARG A 249 -14.67 2.65 3.37
N ILE A 250 -13.72 1.95 2.74
CA ILE A 250 -13.70 0.49 2.61
C ILE A 250 -13.43 -0.18 3.95
N VAL A 251 -12.32 0.16 4.63
CA VAL A 251 -11.92 -0.52 5.88
C VAL A 251 -12.84 -0.20 7.06
N TYR A 252 -13.54 0.94 7.03
CA TYR A 252 -14.61 1.24 7.98
C TYR A 252 -15.93 0.56 7.61
N ALA A 253 -16.07 0.04 6.39
CA ALA A 253 -17.28 -0.59 5.87
C ALA A 253 -18.53 0.32 5.91
N THR A 254 -18.34 1.63 5.85
CA THR A 254 -19.42 2.62 5.98
C THR A 254 -19.68 3.41 4.70
N GLY A 255 -18.74 3.41 3.74
CA GLY A 255 -18.79 4.28 2.57
C GLY A 255 -18.51 5.74 2.93
N ASN A 256 -18.07 6.02 4.17
CA ASN A 256 -17.76 7.36 4.65
C ASN A 256 -16.49 7.34 5.51
N GLU A 257 -15.44 7.96 5.00
CA GLU A 257 -14.13 8.14 5.63
C GLU A 257 -14.19 8.88 6.98
N HIS A 258 -15.30 9.57 7.26
CA HIS A 258 -15.54 10.27 8.52
C HIS A 258 -16.33 9.42 9.55
N LYS A 259 -16.74 8.20 9.18
CA LYS A 259 -17.52 7.31 10.05
C LYS A 259 -16.78 5.99 10.27
N PRO A 260 -16.01 5.85 11.37
CA PRO A 260 -15.40 4.60 11.77
C PRO A 260 -16.38 3.43 11.89
N GLY A 261 -15.87 2.22 11.70
CA GLY A 261 -16.63 0.98 11.70
C GLY A 261 -15.77 -0.20 11.26
N GLY A 262 -16.40 -1.30 10.85
CA GLY A 262 -15.72 -2.41 10.19
C GLY A 262 -14.48 -2.91 10.92
N PHE A 263 -13.34 -2.93 10.22
CA PHE A 263 -12.05 -3.37 10.74
C PHE A 263 -11.41 -2.37 11.72
N TYR A 264 -11.79 -1.09 11.65
CA TYR A 264 -11.30 -0.03 12.53
C TYR A 264 -12.48 0.68 13.21
N PRO A 265 -13.15 0.04 14.18
CA PRO A 265 -14.36 0.58 14.82
C PRO A 265 -14.13 1.90 15.56
N LYS A 266 -12.86 2.22 15.89
CA LYS A 266 -12.45 3.48 16.55
C LYS A 266 -11.69 4.43 15.60
N GLY A 267 -11.58 4.07 14.32
CA GLY A 267 -10.83 4.80 13.32
C GLY A 267 -9.37 4.37 13.22
N GLY A 268 -8.74 4.68 12.08
CA GLY A 268 -7.31 4.53 11.87
C GLY A 268 -6.49 5.58 12.65
N ASN A 269 -5.20 5.28 12.86
CA ASN A 269 -4.25 6.18 13.49
C ASN A 269 -3.44 6.98 12.46
N GLY A 270 -2.70 7.97 12.97
CA GLY A 270 -1.91 8.88 12.14
C GLY A 270 -2.69 10.11 11.68
N ARG A 271 -1.97 11.12 11.21
CA ARG A 271 -2.56 12.45 10.92
C ARG A 271 -3.65 12.39 9.85
N ILE A 272 -3.42 11.64 8.76
CA ILE A 272 -4.38 11.50 7.64
C ILE A 272 -5.67 10.81 8.11
N ALA A 273 -5.58 9.65 8.76
CA ALA A 273 -6.78 8.94 9.19
C ALA A 273 -7.57 9.73 10.24
N ARG A 274 -6.86 10.40 11.17
CA ARG A 274 -7.49 11.20 12.23
C ARG A 274 -8.07 12.52 11.75
N SER A 275 -7.55 13.12 10.67
CA SER A 275 -8.11 14.36 10.13
C SER A 275 -9.53 14.21 9.59
N HIS A 276 -9.98 12.98 9.30
CA HIS A 276 -11.35 12.70 8.90
C HIS A 276 -12.30 12.42 10.08
N LEU A 277 -11.81 12.31 11.32
CA LEU A 277 -12.64 11.97 12.48
C LEU A 277 -13.18 13.19 13.25
N HIS A 278 -12.93 14.40 12.73
CA HIS A 278 -13.16 15.67 13.40
C HIS A 278 -13.98 16.63 12.54
#